data_AF-A0AAN7UG31-F1
#
_entry.id   AF-A0AAN7UG31-F1
#
_cell.length_a   1.000
_cell.length_b   1.000
_cell.length_c   1.000
_cell.angle_alpha   90.00
_cell.angle_beta   90.00
_cell.angle_gamma   90.00
#
_symmetry.space_group_name_H-M   'P 1'
#
loop_
_entity.id
_entity.type
_entity.pdbx_description
1 polymer ?
#
loop_
_entity_poly.entity_id
_entity_poly.type
_entity_poly.pdbx_seq_one_letter_code
_entity_poly.pdbx_strand_id
1 'polypeptide(L)'
;MHAISSLTSIIALLPIALALPHGRQVVHEFDLTELYGTFPTNGPYGTGPIGSSLGITVTYPDPSSTDGANLTTTCSYYWPASVGPGPIDWTACEDPSVAWRLPANDWTSYGNYRVELYQTLTADG
;
A
#
# COMPACT_ATOMS: atom_id res chain seq x y z
N MET A 1 -6.35 -43.46 -60.70
CA MET A 1 -6.29 -41.98 -60.78
C MET A 1 -6.64 -41.46 -59.41
N HIS A 2 -5.66 -40.90 -58.68
CA HIS A 2 -5.86 -40.37 -57.33
C HIS A 2 -6.43 -38.94 -57.43
N ALA A 3 -7.62 -38.74 -56.88
CA ALA A 3 -8.21 -37.41 -56.75
C ALA A 3 -7.59 -36.71 -55.53
N ILE A 4 -6.94 -35.57 -55.76
CA ILE A 4 -6.42 -34.69 -54.71
C ILE A 4 -7.58 -33.77 -54.32
N SER A 5 -8.21 -34.03 -53.17
CA SER A 5 -9.17 -33.10 -52.57
C SER A 5 -8.42 -31.95 -51.89
N SER A 6 -8.46 -30.78 -52.52
CA SER A 6 -7.96 -29.53 -51.95
C SER A 6 -8.95 -29.02 -50.89
N LEU A 7 -8.56 -29.08 -49.62
CA LEU A 7 -9.28 -28.40 -48.53
C LEU A 7 -9.07 -26.89 -48.66
N THR A 8 -10.11 -26.16 -49.03
CA THR A 8 -10.14 -24.69 -48.92
C THR A 8 -10.20 -24.30 -47.44
N SER A 9 -9.10 -23.74 -46.92
CA SER A 9 -9.08 -23.12 -45.59
C SER A 9 -10.08 -21.98 -45.53
N ILE A 10 -11.12 -22.17 -44.71
CA ILE A 10 -12.02 -21.10 -44.30
C ILE A 10 -11.19 -20.20 -43.37
N ILE A 11 -10.82 -19.02 -43.85
CA ILE A 11 -10.23 -17.97 -43.01
C ILE A 11 -11.33 -17.52 -42.06
N ALA A 12 -11.28 -17.98 -40.82
CA ALA A 12 -12.12 -17.47 -39.75
C ALA A 12 -11.67 -16.02 -39.45
N LEU A 13 -12.41 -15.05 -40.01
CA LEU A 13 -12.39 -13.67 -39.54
C LEU A 13 -12.96 -13.66 -38.11
N LEU A 14 -12.08 -13.85 -37.11
CA LEU A 14 -12.44 -13.56 -35.74
C LEU A 14 -12.76 -12.06 -35.63
N PRO A 15 -13.90 -11.70 -35.04
CA PRO A 15 -14.27 -10.31 -34.88
C PRO A 15 -13.25 -9.66 -33.95
N ILE A 16 -12.81 -8.46 -34.31
CA ILE A 16 -12.15 -7.50 -33.42
C ILE A 16 -13.24 -7.05 -32.43
N ALA A 17 -13.70 -7.97 -31.59
CA ALA A 17 -14.70 -7.73 -30.58
C ALA A 17 -13.97 -7.29 -29.32
N LEU A 18 -14.18 -6.02 -28.96
CA LEU A 18 -14.12 -5.51 -27.60
C LEU A 18 -12.73 -5.59 -26.95
N ALA A 19 -11.74 -4.91 -27.54
CA ALA A 19 -10.81 -4.19 -26.68
C ALA A 19 -11.60 -3.06 -26.01
N LEU A 20 -12.28 -3.37 -24.90
CA LEU A 20 -12.71 -2.34 -23.96
C LEU A 20 -11.46 -1.49 -23.67
N PRO A 21 -11.52 -0.15 -23.73
CA PRO A 21 -10.44 0.65 -23.18
C PRO A 21 -10.25 0.14 -21.76
N HIS A 22 -9.03 -0.30 -21.43
CA HIS A 22 -8.70 -0.66 -20.06
C HIS A 22 -9.18 0.51 -19.21
N GLY A 23 -10.20 0.26 -18.37
CA GLY A 23 -10.78 1.28 -17.52
C GLY A 23 -9.66 1.99 -16.78
N ARG A 24 -9.85 3.30 -16.53
CA ARG A 24 -8.93 4.15 -15.75
C ARG A 24 -8.25 3.28 -14.70
N GLN A 25 -6.96 3.01 -14.88
CA GLN A 25 -6.16 2.36 -13.86
C GLN A 25 -6.20 3.33 -12.67
N VAL A 26 -7.08 3.07 -11.71
CA VAL A 26 -7.04 3.78 -10.44
C VAL A 26 -5.79 3.23 -9.76
N VAL A 27 -4.69 3.93 -9.98
CA VAL A 27 -3.48 3.69 -9.20
C VAL A 27 -3.83 4.21 -7.81
N HIS A 28 -4.20 3.29 -6.92
CA HIS A 28 -4.39 3.59 -5.51
C HIS A 28 -3.00 3.80 -4.91
N GLU A 29 -2.44 4.99 -5.13
CA GLU A 29 -1.12 5.37 -4.67
C GLU A 29 -1.25 6.08 -3.32
N PHE A 30 -0.49 5.60 -2.34
CA PHE A 30 -0.32 6.31 -1.08
C PHE A 30 0.86 7.27 -1.23
N ASP A 31 0.62 8.53 -0.90
CA ASP A 31 1.66 9.54 -0.76
C ASP A 31 1.99 9.74 0.72
N LEU A 32 3.25 9.47 1.08
CA LEU A 32 3.81 9.79 2.39
C LEU A 32 4.24 11.26 2.38
N THR A 33 3.47 12.12 3.05
CA THR A 33 3.68 13.57 3.04
C THR A 33 4.50 14.06 4.22
N GLU A 34 4.41 13.39 5.36
CA GLU A 34 5.22 13.69 6.55
C GLU A 34 5.70 12.39 7.23
N LEU A 35 6.92 12.46 7.78
CA LEU A 35 7.51 11.42 8.60
C LEU A 35 8.15 12.08 9.83
N TYR A 36 7.71 11.68 11.02
CA TYR A 36 8.27 12.15 12.27
C TYR A 36 8.45 10.99 13.25
N GLY A 37 9.49 11.04 14.07
CA GLY A 37 9.69 10.01 15.07
C GLY A 37 10.71 10.41 16.11
N THR A 38 10.55 9.85 17.31
CA THR A 38 11.51 9.94 18.39
C THR A 38 12.06 8.54 18.61
N PHE A 39 13.38 8.39 18.42
CA PHE A 39 14.07 7.11 18.60
C PHE A 39 15.19 7.25 19.64
N PRO A 40 15.42 6.21 20.45
CA PRO A 40 16.56 6.14 21.35
C PRO A 40 17.88 6.10 20.56
N THR A 41 18.93 6.67 21.15
CA THR A 41 20.23 6.87 20.50
C THR A 41 21.03 5.59 20.26
N ASN A 42 20.63 4.46 20.85
CA ASN A 42 21.37 3.19 20.80
C ASN A 42 20.48 2.02 20.34
N GLY A 43 20.43 1.81 19.02
CA GLY A 43 19.77 0.66 18.39
C GLY A 43 18.24 0.76 18.30
N PRO A 44 17.62 -0.01 17.38
CA PRO A 44 16.17 0.09 17.09
C PRO A 44 15.29 -0.49 18.22
N TYR A 45 15.88 -1.28 19.12
CA TYR A 45 15.19 -1.96 20.23
C TYR A 45 15.17 -1.14 21.54
N GLY A 46 15.60 0.11 21.48
CA GLY A 46 15.48 1.09 22.56
C GLY A 46 16.08 0.71 23.89
N THR A 47 17.38 0.88 24.04
CA THR A 47 18.11 0.49 25.26
C THR A 47 18.18 1.60 26.34
N GLY A 48 17.22 2.52 26.41
CA GLY A 48 17.23 3.65 27.35
C GLY A 48 15.84 3.91 28.00
N PRO A 49 15.72 4.81 29.00
CA PRO A 49 14.47 5.04 29.74
C PRO A 49 13.37 5.74 28.91
N ILE A 50 13.68 6.10 27.66
CA ILE A 50 12.80 6.86 26.79
C ILE A 50 12.14 5.87 25.83
N GLY A 51 10.81 5.88 25.77
CA GLY A 51 10.07 5.16 24.74
C GLY A 51 10.32 5.74 23.35
N SER A 52 9.79 5.06 22.34
CA SER A 52 9.93 5.50 20.96
C SER A 52 8.56 5.83 20.38
N SER A 53 8.53 6.74 19.43
CA SER A 53 7.33 7.03 18.65
C SER A 53 7.67 7.21 17.19
N LEU A 54 6.73 6.82 16.34
CA LEU A 54 6.78 7.08 14.91
C LEU A 54 5.39 7.54 14.48
N GLY A 55 5.36 8.54 13.62
CA GLY A 55 4.16 8.98 12.95
C GLY A 55 4.41 9.34 11.50
N ILE A 56 3.40 9.08 10.70
CA ILE A 56 3.37 9.35 9.27
C ILE A 56 2.07 10.05 8.92
N THR A 57 2.13 10.96 7.96
CA THR A 57 0.94 11.50 7.31
C THR A 57 0.85 10.91 5.92
N VAL A 58 -0.32 10.36 5.61
CA VAL A 58 -0.59 9.62 4.38
C VAL A 58 -1.73 10.30 3.65
N THR A 59 -1.49 10.63 2.39
CA THR A 59 -2.50 11.09 1.45
C THR A 59 -2.85 9.94 0.50
N TYR A 60 -4.14 9.71 0.26
CA TYR A 60 -4.63 8.60 -0.56
C TYR A 60 -5.92 9.00 -1.28
N PRO A 61 -6.25 8.35 -2.42
CA PRO A 61 -7.48 8.64 -3.14
C PRO A 61 -8.72 8.43 -2.27
N ASP A 62 -9.66 9.38 -2.31
CA ASP A 62 -10.97 9.22 -1.71
C ASP A 62 -11.78 8.23 -2.56
N PRO A 63 -12.08 7.03 -2.03
CA PRO A 63 -12.82 6.04 -2.78
C PRO A 63 -14.24 6.49 -3.15
N SER A 64 -14.83 7.37 -2.35
CA SER A 64 -16.18 7.88 -2.55
C SER A 64 -16.24 9.07 -3.52
N SER A 65 -15.08 9.60 -3.94
CA SER A 65 -15.02 10.80 -4.75
C SER A 65 -15.20 10.52 -6.24
N THR A 66 -16.18 11.20 -6.84
CA THR A 66 -16.37 11.21 -8.31
C THR A 66 -15.38 12.10 -9.04
N ASP A 67 -14.76 13.05 -8.33
CA ASP A 67 -13.90 14.09 -8.90
C ASP A 67 -12.41 13.79 -8.71
N GLY A 68 -12.07 12.65 -8.08
CA GLY A 68 -10.68 12.26 -7.82
C GLY A 68 -10.03 13.06 -6.69
N ALA A 69 -10.81 13.41 -5.67
CA ALA A 69 -10.27 14.00 -4.45
C ALA A 69 -9.38 13.00 -3.70
N ASN A 70 -8.50 13.54 -2.85
CA ASN A 70 -7.68 12.74 -1.94
C ASN A 70 -8.10 13.03 -0.49
N LEU A 71 -8.02 11.99 0.34
CA LEU A 71 -8.09 12.09 1.79
C LEU A 71 -6.68 12.15 2.36
N THR A 72 -6.58 12.64 3.60
CA THR A 72 -5.32 12.64 4.35
C THR A 72 -5.59 12.13 5.75
N THR A 73 -4.73 11.23 6.22
CA THR A 73 -4.82 10.64 7.55
C THR A 73 -3.45 10.60 8.21
N THR A 74 -3.45 10.62 9.54
CA THR A 74 -2.24 10.45 10.34
C THR A 74 -2.22 9.06 10.94
N CYS A 75 -1.07 8.40 10.90
CA CYS A 75 -0.85 7.14 11.57
C CYS A 75 0.27 7.35 12.60
N SER A 76 0.04 7.04 13.87
CA SER A 76 1.06 7.18 14.89
C SER A 76 1.05 6.02 15.87
N TYR A 77 2.22 5.68 16.38
CA TYR A 77 2.39 4.60 17.33
C TYR A 77 3.50 4.91 18.31
N TYR A 78 3.24 4.62 19.58
CA TYR A 78 4.23 4.70 20.65
C TYR A 78 4.50 3.29 21.15
N TRP A 79 5.77 2.98 21.38
CA TRP A 79 6.16 1.75 22.06
C TRP A 79 7.12 2.05 23.22
N PRO A 80 6.98 1.32 24.35
CA PRO A 80 7.80 1.57 25.54
C PRO A 80 9.29 1.36 25.31
N ALA A 81 10.08 1.89 26.25
CA ALA A 81 11.50 1.60 26.38
C ALA A 81 11.77 0.09 26.42
N SER A 82 12.87 -0.36 25.81
CA SER A 82 13.32 -1.76 25.74
C SER A 82 12.36 -2.72 25.03
N VAL A 83 11.33 -2.20 24.38
CA VAL A 83 10.45 -2.95 23.47
C VAL A 83 10.93 -2.69 22.04
N GLY A 84 10.86 -3.73 21.20
CA GLY A 84 11.20 -3.59 19.79
C GLY A 84 10.30 -2.62 19.04
N PRO A 85 10.70 -2.20 17.82
CA PRO A 85 9.95 -1.29 16.98
C PRO A 85 8.49 -1.70 16.82
N GLY A 86 7.57 -0.73 16.82
CA GLY A 86 6.14 -0.98 16.65
C GLY A 86 5.46 0.12 15.82
N PRO A 87 4.33 -0.19 15.16
CA PRO A 87 3.59 -1.43 15.31
C PRO A 87 4.03 -2.48 14.27
N ILE A 88 4.30 -3.72 14.70
CA ILE A 88 4.58 -4.84 13.76
C ILE A 88 3.31 -5.52 13.24
N ASP A 89 2.22 -5.38 13.98
CA ASP A 89 0.88 -5.78 13.57
C ASP A 89 0.15 -4.60 12.90
N TRP A 90 -0.80 -4.91 12.04
CA TRP A 90 -1.63 -3.89 11.40
C TRP A 90 -2.35 -3.04 12.43
N THR A 91 -2.04 -1.75 12.43
CA THR A 91 -2.63 -0.77 13.33
C THR A 91 -3.37 0.26 12.51
N ALA A 92 -4.59 0.60 12.92
CA ALA A 92 -5.37 1.63 12.25
C ALA A 92 -4.71 3.00 12.38
N CYS A 93 -4.80 3.81 11.31
CA CYS A 93 -4.54 5.24 11.36
C CYS A 93 -5.75 5.97 12.00
N GLU A 94 -5.70 7.30 12.07
CA GLU A 94 -6.85 8.10 12.52
C GLU A 94 -8.09 7.86 11.66
N ASP A 95 -7.90 7.67 10.34
CA ASP A 95 -8.91 7.07 9.48
C ASP A 95 -8.79 5.54 9.58
N PRO A 96 -9.80 4.83 10.12
CA PRO A 96 -9.74 3.39 10.32
C PRO A 96 -9.80 2.57 9.02
N SER A 97 -10.10 3.20 7.87
CA SER A 97 -9.99 2.55 6.57
C SER A 97 -8.54 2.33 6.16
N VAL A 98 -7.58 3.08 6.72
CA VAL A 98 -6.15 2.91 6.48
C VAL A 98 -5.48 2.27 7.69
N ALA A 99 -4.64 1.29 7.43
CA ALA A 99 -3.79 0.67 8.44
C ALA A 99 -2.33 0.71 8.01
N TRP A 100 -1.46 0.71 9.01
CA TRP A 100 -0.02 0.72 8.79
C TRP A 100 0.67 -0.27 9.73
N ARG A 101 1.86 -0.70 9.31
CA ARG A 101 2.79 -1.46 10.15
C ARG A 101 4.23 -1.24 9.73
N LEU A 102 5.11 -1.65 10.63
CA LEU A 102 6.53 -1.75 10.45
C LEU A 102 6.92 -3.21 10.15
N PRO A 103 8.04 -3.43 9.43
CA PRO A 103 8.60 -4.76 9.27
C PRO A 103 8.85 -5.41 10.63
N ALA A 104 8.47 -6.68 10.77
CA ALA A 104 8.66 -7.42 12.01
C ALA A 104 10.15 -7.67 12.34
N ASN A 105 11.01 -7.77 11.32
CA ASN A 105 12.42 -8.14 11.41
C ASN A 105 13.31 -7.16 10.63
N ASP A 106 14.63 -7.35 10.71
CA ASP A 106 15.67 -6.68 9.89
C ASP A 106 15.81 -5.17 10.10
N TRP A 107 15.50 -4.69 11.31
CA TRP A 107 15.81 -3.33 11.72
C TRP A 107 17.32 -3.16 11.91
N THR A 108 17.96 -2.46 10.97
CA THR A 108 19.42 -2.30 10.93
C THR A 108 19.89 -0.91 11.38
N SER A 109 19.02 0.09 11.42
CA SER A 109 19.39 1.43 11.87
C SER A 109 18.17 2.23 12.36
N TYR A 110 18.44 3.43 12.90
CA TYR A 110 17.46 4.42 13.33
C TYR A 110 17.08 5.42 12.21
N GLY A 111 17.44 5.14 10.96
CA GLY A 111 17.09 5.94 9.80
C GLY A 111 16.68 5.05 8.63
N ASN A 112 15.82 5.56 7.75
CA ASN A 112 15.33 4.83 6.57
C ASN A 112 14.48 3.60 6.92
N TYR A 113 13.41 3.82 7.67
CA TYR A 113 12.43 2.79 7.95
C TYR A 113 11.52 2.56 6.75
N ARG A 114 11.08 1.32 6.60
CA ARG A 114 9.98 0.97 5.68
C ARG A 114 8.70 0.95 6.49
N VAL A 115 7.65 1.50 5.91
CA VAL A 115 6.28 1.33 6.40
C VAL A 115 5.51 0.56 5.33
N GLU A 116 4.63 -0.31 5.78
CA GLU A 116 3.64 -0.96 4.93
C GLU A 116 2.30 -0.31 5.19
N LEU A 117 1.59 0.03 4.11
CA LEU A 117 0.29 0.67 4.13
C LEU A 117 -0.73 -0.24 3.48
N TYR A 118 -1.93 -0.25 4.03
CA TYR A 118 -3.07 -0.97 3.50
C TYR A 118 -4.33 -0.10 3.68
N GLN A 119 -5.22 -0.12 2.70
CA GLN A 119 -6.53 0.51 2.76
C GLN A 119 -7.60 -0.54 2.55
N THR A 120 -8.62 -0.53 3.42
CA THR A 120 -9.85 -1.29 3.22
C THR A 120 -10.77 -0.47 2.35
N LEU A 121 -11.07 -0.99 1.16
CA LEU A 121 -12.03 -0.41 0.23
C LEU A 121 -13.43 -0.91 0.59
N THR A 122 -14.42 -0.03 0.50
CA THR A 122 -15.83 -0.43 0.60
C THR A 122 -16.34 -0.89 -0.77
N ALA A 123 -17.50 -1.54 -0.83
CA ALA A 123 -18.04 -2.03 -2.11
C ALA A 123 -18.26 -0.91 -3.16
N ASP A 124 -18.32 0.35 -2.71
CA ASP A 124 -18.52 1.53 -3.53
C ASP A 124 -17.20 2.12 -4.07
N GLY A 125 -16.06 1.49 -3.75
CA GLY A 125 -14.73 2.07 -3.88
C GLY A 125 -14.07 2.08 -2.53
#